data_AF-A0A453HB94-F1
#
_entry.id   AF-A0A453HB94-F1
#
_cell.length_a   1.000
_cell.length_b   1.000
_cell.length_c   1.000
_cell.angle_alpha   90.00
_cell.angle_beta   90.00
_cell.angle_gamma   90.00
#
_symmetry.space_group_name_H-M   'P 1'
#
loop_
_entity.id
_entity.type
_entity.pdbx_description
1 polymer ?
#
loop_
_entity_poly.entity_id
_entity_poly.type
_entity_poly.pdbx_seq_one_letter_code
_entity_poly.pdbx_strand_id
1 'polypeptide(L)' 'LMLVCFPSCQNCGVNSRLTPAMRRGPAGPRTLCNACGLMWANKGTLRSPLNAPKMTVQHPANLSKMVR' A
#
# COMPACT_ATOMS: atom_id res chain seq x y z
N LEU A 1 15.54 19.08 -13.47
CA LEU A 1 15.11 18.67 -12.12
C LEU A 1 14.07 17.55 -12.28
N MET A 2 14.48 16.30 -12.19
CA MET A 2 13.57 15.15 -12.30
C MET A 2 12.66 15.14 -11.06
N LEU A 3 11.42 15.62 -11.20
CA LEU A 3 10.37 15.35 -10.22
C LEU A 3 10.15 13.84 -10.22
N VAL A 4 10.72 13.14 -9.25
CA VAL A 4 10.50 11.70 -9.10
C VAL A 4 9.01 11.51 -8.81
N CYS A 5 8.27 11.02 -9.79
CA CYS A 5 6.86 10.67 -9.64
C CYS A 5 6.77 9.32 -8.92
N PHE A 6 6.24 9.31 -7.69
CA PHE A 6 6.03 8.08 -6.94
C PHE A 6 4.67 7.49 -7.31
N PRO A 7 4.60 6.24 -7.80
CA PRO A 7 3.32 5.62 -8.10
C PRO A 7 2.47 5.47 -6.83
N SER A 8 1.17 5.73 -6.96
CA SER A 8 0.18 5.61 -5.89
C SER A 8 -0.67 4.36 -6.06
N CYS A 9 -1.07 3.75 -4.96
CA CYS A 9 -2.05 2.67 -4.95
C CYS A 9 -3.38 3.16 -5.52
N GLN A 10 -3.90 2.48 -6.54
CA GLN A 10 -5.18 2.82 -7.16
C GLN A 10 -6.38 2.65 -6.21
N ASN A 11 -6.24 1.83 -5.15
CA ASN A 11 -7.33 1.59 -4.20
C ASN A 11 -7.34 2.56 -3.02
N CYS A 12 -6.19 2.90 -2.44
CA CYS A 12 -6.16 3.71 -1.21
C CYS A 12 -5.33 4.99 -1.33
N GLY A 13 -4.76 5.27 -2.51
CA GLY A 13 -3.99 6.48 -2.77
C GLY A 13 -2.62 6.55 -2.11
N VAL A 14 -2.22 5.56 -1.28
CA VAL A 14 -0.90 5.59 -0.64
C VAL A 14 0.21 5.56 -1.68
N ASN A 15 1.21 6.43 -1.52
CA ASN A 15 2.35 6.50 -2.42
C ASN A 15 3.33 5.34 -2.17
N SER A 16 4.17 5.03 -3.15
CA SER A 16 5.14 3.93 -3.06
C SER A 16 6.23 4.13 -2.01
N ARG A 17 6.42 5.34 -1.46
CA ARG A 17 7.36 5.60 -0.35
C ARG A 17 6.77 5.18 1.01
N LEU A 18 5.43 5.11 1.11
CA LEU A 18 4.71 4.80 2.35
C LEU A 18 4.19 3.35 2.40
N THR A 19 4.58 2.50 1.45
CA THR A 19 4.28 1.07 1.43
C THR A 19 5.56 0.29 1.15
N PRO A 20 5.83 -0.83 1.86
CA PRO A 20 7.06 -1.59 1.68
C PRO A 20 7.18 -2.23 0.29
N ALA A 21 6.05 -2.48 -0.38
CA ALA A 21 6.01 -3.02 -1.73
C ALA A 21 4.80 -2.52 -2.52
N MET A 22 4.96 -2.44 -3.84
CA MET A 22 3.87 -2.29 -4.80
C MET A 22 3.59 -3.65 -5.43
N ARG A 23 2.34 -4.11 -5.35
CA ARG A 23 1.87 -5.42 -5.82
C ARG A 23 1.00 -5.26 -7.07
N ARG A 24 0.75 -6.39 -7.74
CA ARG A 24 -0.18 -6.47 -8.88
C ARG A 24 -1.63 -6.29 -8.39
N GLY A 25 -2.41 -5.57 -9.17
CA GLY A 25 -3.84 -5.41 -9.03
C GLY A 25 -4.56 -5.70 -10.34
N PRO A 26 -5.87 -5.38 -10.42
CA PRO A 26 -6.68 -5.63 -11.62
C PRO A 26 -6.14 -4.91 -12.86
N ALA A 27 -5.59 -3.71 -12.70
CA ALA A 27 -5.00 -2.93 -13.80
C ALA A 27 -3.54 -3.32 -14.13
N GLY A 28 -3.03 -4.41 -13.57
CA GLY A 28 -1.68 -4.91 -13.86
C GLY A 28 -0.66 -4.72 -12.74
N PRO A 29 0.64 -4.90 -13.02
CA PRO A 29 1.70 -4.90 -12.01
C PRO A 29 1.88 -3.52 -11.36
N ARG A 30 2.27 -3.51 -10.07
CA ARG A 30 2.57 -2.30 -9.28
C ARG A 30 1.45 -1.26 -9.21
N THR A 31 0.19 -1.69 -9.27
CA THR A 31 -0.98 -0.81 -9.19
C THR A 31 -1.57 -0.71 -7.78
N LEU A 32 -1.20 -1.63 -6.87
CA LEU A 32 -1.68 -1.65 -5.50
C LEU A 32 -0.52 -1.60 -4.51
N CYS A 33 -0.76 -1.03 -3.31
CA CYS A 33 0.17 -1.13 -2.19
C CYS A 33 0.22 -2.57 -1.66
N ASN A 34 1.07 -2.80 -0.65
CA ASN A 34 1.24 -4.13 -0.07
C ASN A 34 -0.07 -4.69 0.48
N ALA A 35 -0.78 -3.92 1.31
CA ALA A 35 -2.03 -4.37 1.93
C ALA A 35 -3.15 -4.61 0.89
N CYS A 36 -3.37 -3.65 -0.03
CA CYS A 36 -4.41 -3.79 -1.05
C CYS A 36 -4.12 -4.94 -2.02
N GLY A 37 -2.85 -5.12 -2.42
CA GLY A 37 -2.49 -6.22 -3.32
C GLY A 37 -2.56 -7.60 -2.68
N LEU A 38 -2.33 -7.71 -1.37
CA LEU A 38 -2.57 -8.96 -0.63
C LEU A 38 -4.07 -9.27 -0.55
N MET A 39 -4.92 -8.26 -0.27
CA MET A 39 -6.37 -8.43 -0.30
C MET A 39 -6.84 -8.91 -1.68
N TRP A 40 -6.35 -8.28 -2.75
CA TRP A 40 -6.66 -8.67 -4.11
C TRP A 40 -6.22 -10.10 -4.43
N ALA A 41 -4.97 -10.47 -4.11
CA ALA A 41 -4.47 -11.82 -4.35
C ALA A 41 -5.27 -12.91 -3.62
N ASN A 42 -5.75 -12.61 -2.41
CA ASN A 42 -6.45 -13.59 -1.58
C ASN A 42 -7.96 -13.67 -1.82
N LYS A 43 -8.61 -12.55 -2.19
CA LYS A 43 -10.08 -12.46 -2.29
C LYS A 43 -10.59 -12.13 -3.70
N GLY A 44 -9.71 -11.74 -4.62
CA GLY A 44 -10.09 -11.28 -5.96
C GLY A 44 -10.93 -9.99 -5.97
N THR A 45 -11.05 -9.29 -4.84
CA THR A 45 -11.89 -8.10 -4.69
C THR A 45 -11.20 -7.07 -3.79
N LEU A 46 -11.53 -5.79 -3.99
CA LEU A 46 -11.04 -4.67 -3.20
C LEU A 46 -12.18 -4.02 -2.42
N ARG A 47 -11.86 -3.44 -1.26
CA ARG A 47 -12.80 -2.65 -0.46
C ARG A 47 -12.72 -1.19 -0.87
N SER A 48 -13.87 -0.51 -0.83
CA SER A 48 -14.00 0.91 -1.18
C SER A 48 -12.97 1.78 -0.42
N PRO A 49 -12.29 2.72 -1.10
CA PRO A 49 -11.24 3.57 -0.54
C PRO A 49 -11.67 4.36 0.70
N LEU A 50 -12.96 4.67 0.82
CA LEU A 50 -13.54 5.52 1.87
C LEU A 50 -13.35 4.95 3.28
N ASN A 51 -13.21 3.62 3.40
CA ASN A 51 -13.02 2.94 4.68
C ASN A 51 -11.59 2.40 4.84
N ALA A 52 -10.69 2.68 3.88
CA ALA A 52 -9.30 2.33 4.06
C ALA A 52 -8.74 3.23 5.18
N PRO A 53 -8.19 2.65 6.26
CA PRO A 53 -7.51 3.46 7.25
C PRO A 53 -6.44 4.25 6.50
N LYS A 54 -6.59 5.57 6.47
CA LYS A 54 -5.50 6.46 6.07
C LYS A 54 -4.36 6.05 6.98
N MET A 55 -3.30 5.49 6.41
CA MET A 55 -2.10 5.16 7.15
C MET A 55 -1.57 6.50 7.67
N THR A 56 -2.06 6.92 8.83
CA THR A 56 -1.38 7.91 9.66
C THR A 56 0.02 7.35 9.78
N VAL A 57 1.02 8.11 9.32
CA VAL A 57 2.43 7.80 9.53
C VAL A 57 2.52 7.29 10.96
N GLN A 58 2.74 5.99 11.12
CA GLN A 58 2.92 5.42 12.44
C GLN A 58 4.16 6.12 12.97
N HIS A 59 3.92 7.01 13.93
CA HIS A 59 4.90 7.43 14.92
C HIS A 59 5.79 6.21 15.21
N PRO A 60 7.14 6.34 15.15
CA PRO A 60 8.06 5.21 15.08
C PRO A 60 7.63 4.12 16.04
N ALA A 61 7.04 3.06 15.46
CA ALA A 61 6.68 1.89 16.22
C ALA A 61 7.98 1.38 16.82
N ASN A 62 8.04 1.44 18.14
CA ASN A 62 9.13 0.96 18.95
C ASN A 62 9.60 -0.40 18.40
N LEU A 63 10.82 -0.45 17.88
CA LEU A 63 11.47 -1.57 17.17
C LEU A 63 11.61 -2.85 18.04
N SER A 64 11.04 -2.89 19.24
CA SER A 64 11.35 -3.89 20.27
C SER A 64 10.47 -5.14 20.25
N LYS A 65 9.67 -5.41 19.21
CA LYS A 65 8.85 -6.65 19.14
C LYS A 65 8.92 -7.47 17.86
N MET A 66 9.90 -7.24 16.99
CA MET A 66 10.18 -8.14 15.85
C MET A 66 11.50 -8.91 16.05
N VAL A 67 11.67 -9.49 17.23
CA VAL A 67 12.68 -10.53 17.50
C VAL A 67 11.97 -11.74 18.12
N ARG A 68 11.65 -12.69 17.24
CA ARG A 68 11.67 -14.16 17.34
C ARG A 68 10.53 -14.76 16.52
#